data_AF-A0A6V7KD44-F1
#
_entry.id   AF-A0A6V7KD44-F1
#
_cell.length_a   1.000
_cell.length_b   1.000
_cell.length_c   1.000
_cell.angle_alpha   90.00
_cell.angle_beta   90.00
_cell.angle_gamma   90.00
#
_symmetry.space_group_name_H-M   'P 1'
#
loop_
_entity.id
_entity.type
_entity.pdbx_description
1 polymer ?
#
loop_
_entity_poly.entity_id
_entity_poly.type
_entity_poly.pdbx_seq_one_letter_code
_entity_poly.pdbx_strand_id
1 'polypeptide(L)' 'TYKHPEWKGPYLGPKPSEECKRDFTEEQLRAGQTIVGLQAGSNKGATQAGQNIGAGRKIILGK' A
#
# COMPACT_ATOMS: atom_id res chain seq x y z
N THR A 1 6.01 13.71 9.54
CA THR A 1 6.58 14.13 8.25
C THR A 1 5.53 14.81 7.39
N TYR A 2 4.57 14.15 6.73
CA TYR A 2 3.57 14.85 5.89
C TYR A 2 2.25 15.25 6.56
N LYS A 3 1.80 14.48 7.56
CA LYS A 3 0.58 14.77 8.37
C LYS A 3 0.87 15.43 9.72
N HIS A 4 2.13 15.83 9.96
CA HIS A 4 2.62 16.33 11.23
C HIS A 4 3.24 17.72 11.01
N PRO A 5 2.52 18.81 11.31
CA PRO A 5 3.00 20.19 11.14
C PRO A 5 4.26 20.52 11.95
N GLU A 6 4.49 19.82 13.05
CA GLU A 6 5.61 20.00 13.98
C GLU A 6 6.96 19.46 13.46
N TRP A 7 6.95 18.76 12.32
CA TRP A 7 8.15 18.11 11.79
C TRP A 7 9.09 19.11 11.09
N LYS A 8 10.29 19.29 11.64
CA LYS A 8 11.34 20.20 11.12
C LYS A 8 12.43 19.51 10.27
N GLY A 9 12.37 18.19 10.09
CA GLY A 9 13.36 17.43 9.32
C GLY A 9 13.06 17.40 7.81
N PRO A 10 13.97 16.90 6.97
CA PRO A 10 13.71 16.78 5.53
C PRO A 10 12.53 15.82 5.27
N TYR A 11 11.76 16.11 4.23
CA TYR A 11 10.73 15.21 3.74
C TYR A 11 11.37 14.04 2.99
N LEU A 12 11.02 12.81 3.38
CA LEU A 12 11.60 11.60 2.79
C LEU A 12 10.62 10.99 1.78
N GLY A 13 11.00 11.02 0.51
CA GLY A 13 10.22 10.46 -0.58
C GLY A 13 9.10 11.40 -1.07
N PRO A 14 8.33 11.01 -2.10
CA PRO A 14 7.25 11.81 -2.67
C PRO A 14 6.15 12.11 -1.65
N LYS A 15 5.42 13.22 -1.85
CA LYS A 15 4.23 13.52 -1.06
C LYS A 15 3.21 12.38 -1.23
N PRO A 16 2.65 11.83 -0.14
CA PRO A 16 1.57 10.86 -0.23
C PRO A 16 0.41 11.44 -1.04
N SER A 17 -0.13 10.65 -1.97
CA SER A 17 -1.37 11.01 -2.67
C SER A 17 -2.53 11.04 -1.68
N GLU A 18 -3.48 11.97 -1.88
CA GLU A 18 -4.73 11.99 -1.14
C GLU A 18 -5.62 10.80 -1.49
N GLU A 19 -6.54 10.44 -0.61
CA GLU A 19 -7.51 9.37 -0.87
C GLU A 19 -8.39 9.72 -2.08
N CYS A 20 -8.45 8.82 -3.07
CA CYS A 20 -9.41 8.94 -4.16
C CYS A 20 -10.65 8.11 -3.79
N LYS A 21 -11.57 8.73 -3.04
CA LYS A 21 -12.88 8.12 -2.73
C LYS A 21 -13.67 8.00 -4.02
N ARG A 22 -14.03 6.78 -4.39
CA ARG A 22 -14.88 6.46 -5.54
C ARG A 22 -16.03 5.61 -5.04
N ASP A 23 -17.24 6.01 -5.37
CA ASP A 23 -18.44 5.23 -5.12
C ASP A 23 -18.66 4.28 -6.30
N PHE A 24 -18.78 2.99 -6.01
CA PHE A 24 -19.06 1.97 -7.01
C PHE A 24 -20.52 1.54 -6.88
N THR A 25 -21.13 1.22 -8.01
CA THR A 25 -22.47 0.62 -8.01
C THR A 25 -22.42 -0.78 -7.41
N GLU A 26 -23.53 -1.21 -6.82
CA GLU A 26 -23.68 -2.54 -6.25
C GLU A 26 -23.39 -3.66 -7.27
N GLU A 27 -23.76 -3.44 -8.54
CA GLU A 27 -23.45 -4.36 -9.64
C GLU A 27 -21.95 -4.47 -9.91
N GLN A 28 -21.22 -3.34 -9.90
CA GLN A 28 -19.75 -3.32 -10.06
C GLN A 28 -19.05 -4.03 -8.89
N LEU A 29 -19.53 -3.85 -7.66
CA LEU A 29 -18.99 -4.54 -6.49
C LEU A 29 -19.20 -6.07 -6.60
N ARG A 30 -20.39 -6.52 -7.01
CA ARG A 30 -20.67 -7.95 -7.24
C ARG A 30 -19.86 -8.53 -8.38
N ALA A 31 -19.66 -7.80 -9.47
CA ALA A 31 -18.79 -8.23 -10.57
C ALA A 31 -17.33 -8.38 -10.12
N GLY A 32 -16.87 -7.59 -9.15
CA GLY A 32 -15.53 -7.73 -8.56
C GLY A 32 -15.34 -8.99 -7.71
N GLN A 33 -16.41 -9.53 -7.11
CA GLN A 33 -16.33 -10.74 -6.27
C GLN A 33 -16.00 -12.01 -7.05
N THR A 34 -16.28 -12.04 -8.36
CA THR A 34 -15.94 -13.17 -9.23
C THR A 34 -14.51 -13.09 -9.76
N ILE A 35 -13.84 -11.95 -9.60
CA ILE A 35 -12.45 -11.74 -10.01
C ILE A 35 -11.54 -12.23 -8.87
N VAL A 36 -11.10 -13.48 -8.99
CA VAL A 36 -10.06 -14.06 -8.14
C VAL A 36 -8.73 -13.37 -8.49
N GLY A 37 -8.25 -12.48 -7.62
CA GLY A 37 -6.98 -11.78 -7.81
C GLY A 37 -5.80 -12.77 -7.99
N LEU A 38 -4.72 -12.33 -8.62
CA LEU A 38 -3.53 -13.16 -8.93
C LEU A 38 -2.87 -13.84 -7.69
N GLN A 39 -3.26 -13.45 -6.47
CA GLN A 39 -2.85 -14.06 -5.19
C GLN A 39 -3.97 -14.79 -4.44
N ALA A 40 -5.18 -14.86 -4.98
CA ALA A 40 -6.32 -15.54 -4.36
C ALA A 40 -6.29 -17.06 -4.59
N GLY A 41 -5.08 -17.63 -4.60
CA GLY A 41 -4.83 -19.05 -4.50
C GLY A 41 -3.93 -19.29 -3.29
N SER A 42 -4.39 -20.09 -2.32
CA SER A 42 -3.51 -20.63 -1.29
C SER A 42 -2.54 -21.59 -1.96
N ASN A 43 -1.34 -21.08 -2.21
CA ASN A 43 -0.23 -21.80 -2.79
C ASN A 43 0.32 -22.74 -1.71
N LYS A 44 -0.26 -23.94 -1.62
CA LYS A 44 0.11 -25.13 -0.82
C LYS A 44 1.56 -25.12 -0.25
N GLY A 45 1.84 -24.33 0.77
CA GLY A 45 3.16 -24.23 1.40
C GLY A 45 4.22 -23.37 0.69
N ALA A 46 3.91 -22.67 -0.40
CA ALA A 46 4.80 -21.65 -0.95
C ALA A 46 4.65 -20.36 -0.15
N THR A 47 5.57 -20.14 0.80
CA THR A 47 5.55 -18.94 1.63
C THR A 47 5.82 -17.71 0.77
N GLN A 48 5.05 -16.64 0.98
CA GLN A 48 5.32 -15.31 0.42
C GLN A 48 6.52 -14.64 1.16
N ALA A 49 7.52 -15.44 1.53
CA ALA A 49 8.68 -14.96 2.27
C ALA A 49 9.53 -14.09 1.33
N GLY A 50 9.74 -12.83 1.69
CA GLY A 50 10.56 -11.89 0.92
C GLY A 50 9.82 -10.96 -0.03
N GLN A 51 8.48 -10.99 -0.11
CA GLN A 51 7.77 -9.91 -0.81
C GLN A 51 7.91 -8.60 -0.03
N ASN A 52 8.54 -7.61 -0.66
CA ASN A 52 8.60 -6.24 -0.16
C ASN A 52 7.66 -5.38 -1.02
N ILE A 53 6.44 -5.13 -0.52
CA ILE A 53 5.49 -4.22 -1.16
C ILE A 53 5.46 -2.94 -0.33
N GLY A 54 5.86 -1.83 -0.94
CA GLY A 54 5.92 -0.51 -0.31
C GLY A 54 7.31 0.12 -0.32
N ALA A 55 7.40 1.33 0.22
CA ALA A 55 8.67 2.06 0.30
C ALA A 55 9.62 1.36 1.28
N GLY A 56 10.79 0.95 0.81
CA GLY A 56 11.82 0.30 1.63
C GLY A 56 12.22 1.16 2.84
N ARG A 57 12.54 0.49 3.96
CA ARG A 57 13.00 1.15 5.19
C ARG A 57 14.26 1.97 4.90
N LYS A 58 14.15 3.30 4.97
CA LYS A 58 15.32 4.20 4.96
C LYS A 58 15.85 4.35 6.38
N ILE A 59 16.88 3.57 6.73
CA ILE A 59 17.63 3.78 7.97
C ILE A 59 18.55 4.98 7.72
N ILE A 60 18.32 6.08 8.44
CA ILE A 60 19.23 7.24 8.44
C ILE A 60 20.23 7.00 9.57
N LEU A 61 21.47 6.66 9.20
CA LEU A 61 22.60 6.61 10.14
C LEU A 61 23.25 8.01 10.22
N GLY A 62 23.51 8.50 11.44
CA GLY A 62 24.28 9.72 11.66
C GLY A 62 23.47 11.01 11.73
N LYS A 63 22.48 11.08 12.64
CA LYS A 63 22.03 12.35 13.22
C LYS A 63 22.58 12.47 14.63
#